data_AF-A0A4R0F9N8-F1
#
_entry.id   AF-A0A4R0F9N8-F1
#
_cell.length_a   1.000
_cell.length_b   1.000
_cell.length_c   1.000
_cell.angle_alpha   90.00
_cell.angle_beta   90.00
_cell.angle_gamma   90.00
#
_symmetry.space_group_name_H-M   'P 1'
#
loop_
_entity.id
_entity.type
_entity.pdbx_description
1 polymer ?
#
loop_
_entity_poly.entity_id
_entity_poly.type
_entity_poly.pdbx_seq_one_letter_code
_entity_poly.pdbx_strand_id
1 'polypeptide(L)'
;MVSASSNGNGGSSAFESFDKKIERSIQKLVLGQTLTSGTDGAGSRALGEVHLEVQNNKVDADIRMITSTIQAMIDAICALNNWERHIIVIGDEKSLNAPKADRDVKLKNAGANLTNQYFQREYGLQDGDVADAPQIAVPSQFKALPHRAFSFAASTKKLSVEQQEVEELSDGQRSIDLLDQKQVNELIQSSETPEALAFNLMKLMPGASESQFTANLEMALYAADVLGYVTASGDK
;
A
#
# COMPACT_ATOMS: atom_id res chain seq x y z
N MET A 1 32.46 39.02 -46.77
CA MET A 1 32.97 40.39 -46.95
C MET A 1 33.13 41.00 -45.57
N VAL A 2 34.32 40.92 -44.97
CA VAL A 2 34.59 41.53 -43.65
C VAL A 2 35.15 42.92 -43.92
N SER A 3 34.33 43.95 -43.66
CA SER A 3 34.76 45.34 -43.69
C SER A 3 35.52 45.64 -42.40
N ALA A 4 36.82 45.91 -42.54
CA ALA A 4 37.67 46.42 -41.47
C ALA A 4 37.36 47.92 -41.27
N SER A 5 36.88 48.28 -40.07
CA SER A 5 36.82 49.67 -39.61
C SER A 5 37.97 49.93 -38.64
N SER A 6 38.69 51.02 -38.88
CA SER A 6 39.95 51.43 -38.27
C SER A 6 39.82 52.19 -36.94
N ASN A 7 40.90 52.12 -36.16
CA ASN A 7 41.43 53.07 -35.15
C ASN A 7 41.07 52.93 -33.66
N GLY A 8 42.14 52.79 -32.85
CA GLY A 8 42.28 53.26 -31.46
C GLY A 8 41.70 52.32 -30.39
N ASN A 9 42.56 51.70 -29.57
CA ASN A 9 42.21 50.82 -28.43
C ASN A 9 41.41 49.53 -28.70
N GLY A 10 40.88 49.29 -29.92
CA GLY A 10 40.12 48.08 -30.25
C GLY A 10 40.95 46.82 -30.56
N GLY A 11 42.28 46.92 -30.63
CA GLY A 11 43.15 45.80 -30.96
C GLY A 11 43.20 44.75 -29.86
N SER A 12 43.43 45.14 -28.60
CA SER A 12 43.54 44.17 -27.51
C SER A 12 42.21 43.46 -27.22
N SER A 13 41.08 44.16 -27.33
CA SER A 13 39.75 43.57 -27.16
C SER A 13 39.36 42.63 -28.30
N ALA A 14 39.84 42.89 -29.53
CA ALA A 14 39.67 41.97 -30.65
C ALA A 14 40.50 40.69 -30.48
N PHE A 15 41.74 40.80 -29.99
CA PHE A 15 42.57 39.63 -29.66
C PHE A 15 41.98 38.81 -28.51
N GLU A 16 41.51 39.46 -27.45
CA GLU A 16 40.84 38.78 -26.33
C GLU A 16 39.55 38.06 -26.78
N SER A 17 38.77 38.68 -27.67
CA SER A 17 37.58 38.07 -28.25
C SER A 17 37.91 36.87 -29.15
N PHE A 18 39.05 36.91 -29.83
CA PHE A 18 39.53 35.81 -30.66
C PHE A 18 40.01 34.64 -29.80
N ASP A 19 40.78 34.92 -28.75
CA ASP A 19 41.26 33.91 -27.81
C ASP A 19 40.10 33.19 -27.11
N LYS A 20 39.11 33.95 -26.61
CA LYS A 20 37.86 33.40 -26.06
C LYS A 20 37.10 32.52 -27.05
N LYS A 21 37.13 32.84 -28.35
CA LYS A 21 36.51 31.99 -29.38
C LYS A 21 37.27 30.68 -29.60
N ILE A 22 38.60 30.71 -29.58
CA ILE A 22 39.43 29.51 -29.67
C ILE A 22 39.16 28.62 -28.45
N GLU A 23 39.24 29.18 -27.25
CA GLU A 23 39.01 28.47 -25.99
C GLU A 23 37.64 27.79 -25.99
N ARG A 24 36.57 28.53 -26.33
CA ARG A 24 35.21 27.98 -26.47
C ARG A 24 35.12 26.90 -27.54
N SER A 25 35.87 27.01 -28.64
CA SER A 25 35.84 26.00 -29.71
C SER A 25 36.51 24.69 -29.27
N ILE A 26 37.63 24.78 -28.56
CA ILE A 26 38.33 23.62 -27.98
C ILE A 26 37.42 22.95 -26.94
N GLN A 27 36.77 23.74 -26.08
CA GLN A 27 35.83 23.22 -25.08
C GLN A 27 34.64 22.50 -25.73
N LYS A 28 34.06 23.06 -26.81
CA LYS A 28 33.02 22.35 -27.58
C LYS A 28 33.51 21.04 -28.17
N LEU A 29 34.74 21.02 -28.70
CA LEU A 29 35.30 19.82 -29.32
C LEU A 29 35.49 18.70 -28.29
N VAL A 30 36.13 19.02 -27.17
CA VAL A 30 36.52 18.04 -26.14
C VAL A 30 35.33 17.69 -25.24
N LEU A 31 34.73 18.71 -24.61
CA LEU A 31 33.69 18.53 -23.59
C LEU A 31 32.28 18.52 -24.17
N GLY A 32 32.07 18.98 -25.42
CA GLY A 32 30.74 19.12 -26.01
C GLY A 32 29.95 20.35 -25.53
N GLN A 33 30.54 21.17 -24.65
CA GLN A 33 29.89 22.30 -23.99
C GLN A 33 30.83 23.50 -23.83
N THR A 34 30.28 24.69 -23.57
CA THR A 34 31.07 25.93 -23.38
C THR A 34 30.82 26.65 -22.07
N LEU A 35 29.85 26.21 -21.26
CA LEU A 35 29.45 26.99 -20.10
C LEU A 35 30.47 26.94 -18.95
N THR A 36 31.32 25.91 -18.87
CA THR A 36 32.28 25.75 -17.77
C THR A 36 33.33 26.87 -17.70
N SER A 37 33.52 27.66 -18.77
CA SER A 37 34.51 28.75 -18.81
C SER A 37 33.94 30.11 -19.22
N GLY A 38 32.61 30.24 -19.36
CA GLY A 38 32.00 31.43 -19.90
C GLY A 38 30.62 31.70 -19.35
N THR A 39 30.48 31.86 -18.03
CA THR A 39 29.27 32.46 -17.46
C THR A 39 29.39 33.99 -17.60
N ASP A 40 29.16 34.52 -18.80
CA ASP A 40 29.00 35.96 -19.02
C ASP A 40 27.68 36.42 -18.36
N GLY A 41 27.67 36.49 -17.01
CA GLY A 41 26.64 37.11 -16.16
C GLY A 41 25.24 36.51 -16.14
N ALA A 42 24.87 35.62 -17.08
CA ALA A 42 23.49 35.17 -17.29
C ALA A 42 23.38 33.64 -17.49
N GLY A 43 23.99 32.85 -16.60
CA GLY A 43 23.77 31.40 -16.58
C GLY A 43 22.42 31.05 -15.95
N SER A 44 21.45 30.58 -16.74
CA SER A 44 20.23 29.97 -16.19
C SER A 44 20.55 28.57 -15.65
N ARG A 45 19.98 28.18 -14.51
CA ARG A 45 20.14 26.82 -13.95
C ARG A 45 19.79 25.73 -14.96
N ALA A 46 18.74 25.95 -15.75
CA ALA A 46 18.34 25.04 -16.83
C ALA A 46 19.43 24.83 -17.90
N LEU A 47 20.25 25.85 -18.15
CA LEU A 47 21.34 25.78 -19.11
C LEU A 47 22.52 24.96 -18.54
N GLY A 48 22.76 25.04 -17.23
CA GLY A 48 23.71 24.17 -16.54
C GLY A 48 23.29 22.69 -16.53
N GLU A 49 22.00 22.41 -16.37
CA GLU A 49 21.44 21.05 -16.40
C GLU A 49 21.61 20.38 -17.76
N VAL A 50 21.24 21.07 -18.86
CA VAL A 50 21.41 20.54 -20.23
C VAL A 50 22.89 20.25 -20.53
N HIS A 51 23.79 21.07 -20.03
CA HIS A 51 25.22 20.87 -20.19
C HIS A 51 25.73 19.64 -19.44
N LEU A 52 25.34 19.49 -18.18
CA LEU A 52 25.65 18.30 -17.40
C LEU A 52 25.11 17.03 -18.09
N GLU A 53 23.91 17.08 -18.68
CA GLU A 53 23.35 15.97 -19.45
C GLU A 53 24.19 15.62 -20.69
N VAL A 54 24.66 16.63 -21.45
CA VAL A 54 25.56 16.40 -22.59
C VAL A 54 26.90 15.78 -22.15
N GLN A 55 27.45 16.24 -21.04
CA GLN A 55 28.67 15.68 -20.47
C GLN A 55 28.47 14.23 -20.03
N ASN A 56 27.38 13.93 -19.32
CA ASN A 56 27.05 12.56 -18.89
C ASN A 56 26.84 11.65 -20.09
N ASN A 57 26.12 12.10 -21.13
CA ASN A 57 25.93 11.33 -22.37
C ASN A 57 27.26 10.98 -23.07
N LYS A 58 28.26 11.87 -23.02
CA LYS A 58 29.60 11.57 -23.55
C LYS A 58 30.32 10.52 -22.70
N VAL A 59 30.28 10.68 -21.38
CA VAL A 59 30.86 9.71 -20.44
C VAL A 59 30.23 8.33 -20.63
N ASP A 60 28.89 8.26 -20.75
CA ASP A 60 28.17 7.00 -20.98
C ASP A 60 28.54 6.35 -22.32
N ALA A 61 28.74 7.17 -23.37
CA ALA A 61 29.20 6.68 -24.67
C ALA A 61 30.63 6.12 -24.59
N ASP A 62 31.53 6.81 -23.88
CA ASP A 62 32.92 6.38 -23.67
C ASP A 62 32.97 5.09 -22.84
N ILE A 63 32.19 5.03 -21.75
CA ILE A 63 32.00 3.82 -20.94
C ILE A 63 31.53 2.68 -21.83
N ARG A 64 30.47 2.87 -22.63
CA ARG A 64 29.95 1.82 -23.52
C ARG A 64 31.00 1.32 -24.51
N MET A 65 31.84 2.22 -25.04
CA MET A 65 32.93 1.84 -25.94
C MET A 65 33.94 0.94 -25.21
N ILE A 66 34.37 1.35 -24.01
CA ILE A 66 35.37 0.64 -23.20
C ILE A 66 34.82 -0.67 -22.61
N THR A 67 33.57 -0.70 -22.14
CA THR A 67 32.93 -1.90 -21.61
C THR A 67 32.92 -3.02 -22.65
N SER A 68 32.70 -2.70 -23.93
CA SER A 68 32.70 -3.72 -24.99
C SER A 68 34.07 -4.38 -25.17
N THR A 69 35.16 -3.62 -25.11
CA THR A 69 36.52 -4.14 -25.25
C THR A 69 36.98 -4.88 -23.99
N ILE A 70 36.68 -4.37 -22.80
CA ILE A 70 37.00 -5.06 -21.55
C ILE A 70 36.18 -6.36 -21.44
N GLN A 71 34.89 -6.36 -21.80
CA GLN A 71 34.08 -7.57 -21.81
C GLN A 71 34.65 -8.63 -22.75
N ALA A 72 35.12 -8.24 -23.95
CA ALA A 72 35.76 -9.18 -24.87
C ALA A 72 37.07 -9.76 -24.29
N MET A 73 37.85 -8.94 -23.57
CA MET A 73 39.06 -9.41 -22.88
C MET A 73 38.73 -10.39 -21.74
N ILE A 74 37.73 -10.09 -20.92
CA ILE A 74 37.30 -11.00 -19.83
C ILE A 74 36.69 -12.28 -20.40
N ASP A 75 35.87 -12.19 -21.45
CA ASP A 75 35.32 -13.36 -22.13
C ASP A 75 36.43 -14.28 -22.65
N ALA A 76 37.52 -13.71 -23.20
CA ALA A 76 38.68 -14.48 -23.63
C ALA A 76 39.40 -15.16 -22.46
N ILE A 77 39.58 -14.47 -21.33
CA ILE A 77 40.18 -15.04 -20.11
C ILE A 77 39.29 -16.14 -19.53
N CYS A 78 37.96 -15.95 -19.50
CA CYS A 78 37.01 -16.94 -19.01
C CYS A 78 37.02 -18.18 -19.91
N ALA A 79 37.07 -18.00 -21.23
CA ALA A 79 37.15 -19.10 -22.19
C ALA A 79 38.45 -19.91 -22.04
N LEU A 80 39.58 -19.26 -21.76
CA LEU A 80 40.87 -19.92 -21.52
C LEU A 80 40.88 -20.72 -20.20
N ASN A 81 40.18 -20.24 -19.17
CA ASN A 81 40.18 -20.85 -17.83
C ASN A 81 38.94 -21.73 -17.56
N ASN A 82 38.06 -21.93 -18.54
CA ASN A 82 36.76 -22.62 -18.38
C ASN A 82 35.88 -22.03 -17.25
N TRP A 83 35.94 -20.71 -17.04
CA TRP A 83 35.09 -20.02 -16.08
C TRP A 83 33.74 -19.63 -16.69
N GLU A 84 32.72 -19.49 -15.84
CA GLU A 84 31.44 -18.92 -16.26
C GLU A 84 31.63 -17.49 -16.77
N ARG A 85 30.80 -17.07 -17.72
CA ARG A 85 30.86 -15.74 -18.32
C ARG A 85 30.48 -14.70 -17.26
N HIS A 86 31.41 -13.80 -16.95
CA HIS A 86 31.16 -12.69 -16.03
C HIS A 86 30.80 -11.43 -16.82
N ILE A 87 29.70 -10.77 -16.47
CA ILE A 87 29.29 -9.51 -17.08
C ILE A 87 29.88 -8.36 -16.25
N ILE A 88 30.60 -7.46 -16.91
CA ILE A 88 31.16 -6.27 -16.28
C ILE A 88 30.16 -5.13 -16.40
N VAL A 89 29.85 -4.51 -15.27
CA VAL A 89 29.11 -3.23 -15.23
C VAL A 89 30.11 -2.15 -14.83
N ILE A 90 30.28 -1.14 -15.69
CA ILE A 90 31.14 0.02 -15.45
C ILE A 90 30.22 1.22 -15.36
N GLY A 91 30.20 1.92 -14.22
CA GLY A 91 29.32 3.06 -13.98
C GLY A 91 28.82 3.11 -12.53
N ASP A 92 28.08 4.17 -12.18
CA ASP A 92 27.53 4.37 -10.83
C ASP A 92 26.44 3.33 -10.53
N GLU A 93 26.82 2.28 -9.81
CA GLU A 93 25.93 1.18 -9.43
C GLU A 93 24.84 1.61 -8.44
N LYS A 94 24.87 2.85 -7.94
CA LYS A 94 23.98 3.32 -6.86
C LYS A 94 23.79 4.84 -6.81
N SER A 95 23.55 5.50 -7.93
CA SER A 95 23.06 6.88 -7.87
C SER A 95 21.65 6.89 -7.25
N LEU A 96 21.41 7.80 -6.29
CA LEU A 96 20.05 8.06 -5.83
C LEU A 96 19.27 8.59 -7.04
N ASN A 97 18.45 7.74 -7.63
CA ASN A 97 17.59 8.10 -8.75
C ASN A 97 16.48 9.06 -8.27
N ALA A 98 16.83 10.32 -8.00
CA ALA A 98 15.91 11.35 -7.53
C ALA A 98 14.65 11.48 -8.42
N PRO A 99 14.74 11.43 -9.77
CA PRO A 99 13.54 11.45 -10.63
C PRO A 99 12.61 10.25 -10.41
N LYS A 100 13.18 9.09 -10.08
CA LYS A 100 12.44 7.85 -9.81
C LYS A 100 11.72 7.95 -8.46
N ALA A 101 12.39 8.49 -7.45
CA ALA A 101 11.79 8.76 -6.15
C ALA A 101 10.64 9.79 -6.26
N ASP A 102 10.85 10.87 -7.02
CA ASP A 102 9.81 11.90 -7.26
C ASP A 102 8.58 11.33 -7.98
N ARG A 103 8.78 10.43 -8.95
CA ARG A 103 7.68 9.69 -9.60
C ARG A 103 6.94 8.85 -8.57
N ASP A 104 7.66 8.12 -7.73
CA ASP A 104 7.06 7.23 -6.74
C ASP A 104 6.26 8.02 -5.69
N VAL A 105 6.72 9.22 -5.31
CA VAL A 105 5.94 10.18 -4.49
C VAL A 105 4.66 10.60 -5.20
N LYS A 106 4.73 10.96 -6.49
CA LYS A 106 3.53 11.32 -7.27
C LYS A 106 2.54 10.16 -7.39
N LEU A 107 3.02 8.94 -7.60
CA LEU A 107 2.20 7.73 -7.66
C LEU A 107 1.54 7.47 -6.30
N LYS A 108 2.28 7.60 -5.20
CA LYS A 108 1.72 7.45 -3.84
C LYS A 108 0.66 8.51 -3.55
N ASN A 109 0.92 9.76 -3.91
CA ASN A 109 -0.03 10.87 -3.77
C ASN A 109 -1.27 10.68 -4.65
N ALA A 110 -1.15 10.01 -5.81
CA ALA A 110 -2.28 9.64 -6.66
C ALA A 110 -3.06 8.41 -6.15
N GLY A 111 -2.63 7.78 -5.05
CA GLY A 111 -3.31 6.63 -4.42
C GLY A 111 -2.68 5.26 -4.72
N ALA A 112 -1.53 5.19 -5.38
CA ALA A 112 -0.83 3.92 -5.61
C ALA A 112 -0.17 3.41 -4.32
N ASN A 113 -0.35 2.12 -4.01
CA ASN A 113 0.32 1.46 -2.90
C ASN A 113 1.50 0.63 -3.41
N LEU A 114 2.69 1.23 -3.36
CA LEU A 114 3.95 0.57 -3.72
C LEU A 114 4.31 -0.48 -2.66
N THR A 115 4.68 -1.67 -3.10
CA THR A 115 5.02 -2.81 -2.22
C THR A 115 6.51 -2.88 -1.93
N ASN A 116 6.91 -3.63 -0.90
CA ASN A 116 8.32 -3.85 -0.60
C ASN A 116 9.05 -4.55 -1.76
N GLN A 117 8.41 -5.52 -2.42
CA GLN A 117 8.94 -6.18 -3.63
C GLN A 117 9.23 -5.20 -4.77
N TYR A 118 8.42 -4.14 -4.91
CA TYR A 118 8.66 -3.10 -5.91
C TYR A 118 9.97 -2.36 -5.61
N PHE A 119 10.15 -1.94 -4.36
CA PHE A 119 11.36 -1.22 -3.94
C PHE A 119 12.63 -2.09 -4.02
N GLN A 120 12.54 -3.38 -3.69
CA GLN A 120 13.64 -4.34 -3.87
C GLN A 120 14.05 -4.47 -5.34
N ARG A 121 13.09 -4.62 -6.26
CA ARG A 121 13.39 -4.72 -7.70
C ARG A 121 13.92 -3.42 -8.29
N GLU A 122 13.29 -2.30 -7.94
CA GLU A 122 13.54 -1.02 -8.60
C GLU A 122 14.75 -0.28 -8.02
N TYR A 123 15.06 -0.47 -6.74
CA TYR A 123 16.17 0.21 -6.05
C TYR A 123 17.26 -0.75 -5.57
N GLY A 124 17.11 -2.07 -5.77
CA GLY A 124 18.08 -3.07 -5.32
C GLY A 124 18.22 -3.10 -3.80
N LEU A 125 17.17 -2.72 -3.08
CA LEU A 125 17.16 -2.68 -1.62
C LEU A 125 17.16 -4.10 -1.05
N GLN A 126 17.87 -4.29 0.06
CA GLN A 126 17.95 -5.56 0.76
C GLN A 126 16.71 -5.79 1.63
N ASP A 127 16.50 -7.05 2.00
CA ASP A 127 15.40 -7.39 2.91
C ASP A 127 15.64 -6.75 4.28
N GLY A 128 14.70 -5.94 4.75
CA GLY A 128 14.84 -5.10 5.95
C GLY A 128 15.16 -3.61 5.72
N ASP A 129 15.53 -3.20 4.49
CA ASP A 129 15.73 -1.77 4.17
C ASP A 129 14.40 -0.99 4.12
N VAL A 130 13.30 -1.68 3.84
CA VAL A 130 11.94 -1.13 3.81
C VAL A 130 11.12 -1.85 4.88
N ALA A 131 10.61 -1.10 5.85
CA ALA A 131 9.66 -1.64 6.80
C ALA A 131 8.34 -1.96 6.07
N ASP A 132 7.72 -3.09 6.41
CA ASP A 132 6.33 -3.33 6.02
C ASP A 132 5.49 -2.14 6.47
N ALA A 133 4.68 -1.61 5.55
CA ALA A 133 3.76 -0.53 5.88
C ALA A 133 3.00 -0.96 7.14
N PRO A 134 2.94 -0.12 8.19
CA PRO A 134 2.19 -0.47 9.38
C PRO A 134 0.79 -0.82 8.89
N GLN A 135 0.38 -2.06 9.11
CA GLN A 135 -1.02 -2.40 9.00
C GLN A 135 -1.68 -1.49 10.00
N ILE A 136 -2.26 -0.39 9.52
CA ILE A 136 -3.30 0.30 10.26
C ILE A 136 -4.32 -0.80 10.42
N ALA A 137 -4.29 -1.45 11.58
CA ALA A 137 -5.39 -2.24 12.06
C ALA A 137 -6.52 -1.23 12.09
N VAL A 138 -7.29 -1.18 11.00
CA VAL A 138 -8.66 -0.74 11.07
C VAL A 138 -9.19 -1.56 12.24
N PRO A 139 -9.52 -0.93 13.38
CA PRO A 139 -10.04 -1.69 14.50
C PRO A 139 -11.17 -2.48 13.90
N SER A 140 -11.03 -3.81 13.93
CA SER A 140 -12.03 -4.73 13.44
C SER A 140 -13.34 -4.20 13.99
N GLN A 141 -14.18 -3.64 13.11
CA GLN A 141 -15.47 -3.13 13.53
C GLN A 141 -16.07 -4.22 14.37
N PHE A 142 -16.36 -3.90 15.63
CA PHE A 142 -16.89 -4.85 16.59
C PHE A 142 -18.10 -5.53 15.94
N LYS A 143 -17.91 -6.75 15.45
CA LYS A 143 -19.00 -7.58 14.94
C LYS A 143 -19.60 -8.22 16.17
N ALA A 144 -20.51 -7.47 16.80
CA ALA A 144 -21.29 -7.92 17.95
C ALA A 144 -22.10 -9.19 17.66
N LEU A 145 -22.34 -9.48 16.37
CA LEU A 145 -23.20 -10.55 15.92
C LEU A 145 -22.42 -11.51 15.01
N PRO A 146 -22.31 -12.81 15.37
CA PRO A 146 -21.82 -13.80 14.43
C PRO A 146 -22.76 -13.80 13.22
N HIS A 147 -22.22 -13.67 12.01
CA HIS A 147 -22.99 -13.95 10.78
C HIS A 147 -23.25 -15.46 10.73
N ARG A 148 -24.26 -15.90 11.46
CA ARG A 148 -24.82 -17.24 11.29
C ARG A 148 -25.62 -17.19 10.00
N ALA A 149 -25.08 -17.77 8.93
CA ALA A 149 -25.89 -18.06 7.76
C ALA A 149 -27.05 -18.92 8.23
N PHE A 150 -28.28 -18.38 8.17
CA PHE A 150 -29.48 -19.15 8.47
C PHE A 150 -29.61 -20.26 7.43
N SER A 151 -29.15 -21.46 7.76
CA SER A 151 -29.44 -22.68 7.00
C SER A 151 -30.79 -23.20 7.46
N PHE A 152 -31.84 -22.81 6.72
CA PHE A 152 -33.18 -23.39 6.83
C PHE A 152 -33.20 -24.77 6.13
N ALA A 153 -32.45 -25.74 6.68
CA ALA A 153 -32.47 -27.11 6.20
C ALA A 153 -32.81 -28.03 7.38
N ALA A 154 -34.07 -28.44 7.39
CA ALA A 154 -34.62 -29.43 8.27
C ALA A 154 -33.82 -30.76 8.19
N SER A 155 -33.53 -31.30 9.37
CA SER A 155 -33.30 -32.71 9.70
C SER A 155 -32.41 -33.58 8.79
N THR A 156 -31.48 -34.26 9.47
CA THR A 156 -30.68 -35.42 9.02
C THR A 156 -29.53 -35.13 8.05
N LYS A 157 -28.33 -34.91 8.60
CA LYS A 157 -27.10 -35.46 8.01
C LYS A 157 -26.03 -35.60 9.08
N LYS A 158 -25.45 -36.81 9.09
CA LYS A 158 -24.40 -37.32 9.97
C LYS A 158 -23.25 -36.30 10.09
N LEU A 159 -23.00 -35.80 11.29
CA LEU A 159 -21.85 -34.97 11.63
C LEU A 159 -20.56 -35.81 11.56
N SER A 160 -19.44 -35.22 11.15
CA SER A 160 -18.13 -35.87 11.18
C SER A 160 -17.54 -35.83 12.60
N VAL A 161 -16.56 -36.70 12.88
CA VAL A 161 -15.95 -36.84 14.21
C VAL A 161 -15.35 -35.51 14.70
N GLU A 162 -14.80 -34.68 13.81
CA GLU A 162 -14.26 -33.36 14.18
C GLU A 162 -15.35 -32.34 14.54
N GLN A 163 -16.58 -32.51 14.04
CA GLN A 163 -17.71 -31.65 14.40
C GLN A 163 -18.32 -32.04 15.74
N GLN A 164 -18.16 -33.30 16.14
CA GLN A 164 -18.64 -33.83 17.41
C GLN A 164 -17.76 -33.38 18.59
N GLU A 165 -16.45 -33.22 18.37
CA GLU A 165 -15.54 -32.64 19.37
C GLU A 165 -15.79 -31.13 19.62
N VAL A 166 -16.25 -30.40 18.61
CA VAL A 166 -16.61 -28.97 18.76
C VAL A 166 -17.93 -28.79 19.52
N GLU A 167 -18.88 -29.71 19.36
CA GLU A 167 -20.11 -29.73 20.18
C GLU A 167 -19.81 -30.12 21.64
N GLU A 168 -18.91 -31.07 21.88
CA GLU A 168 -18.50 -31.48 23.23
C GLU A 168 -17.82 -30.34 24.02
N LEU A 169 -17.15 -29.40 23.32
CA LEU A 169 -16.61 -28.17 23.91
C LEU A 169 -17.67 -27.08 24.15
N SER A 170 -18.83 -27.15 23.48
CA SER A 170 -19.95 -26.23 23.69
C SER A 170 -20.87 -26.64 24.84
N ASP A 171 -20.88 -27.92 25.22
CA ASP A 171 -21.69 -28.47 26.33
C ASP A 171 -21.27 -27.94 27.72
N GLY A 172 -20.12 -27.27 27.83
CA GLY A 172 -19.68 -26.59 29.04
C GLY A 172 -20.45 -25.30 29.37
N GLN A 173 -21.19 -24.73 28.41
CA GLN A 173 -22.11 -23.62 28.65
C GLN A 173 -23.51 -24.19 28.89
N ARG A 174 -23.93 -24.21 30.17
CA ARG A 174 -25.29 -24.60 30.59
C ARG A 174 -26.32 -24.08 29.60
N SER A 175 -26.97 -25.01 28.90
CA SER A 175 -28.08 -24.69 28.00
C SER A 175 -29.11 -23.85 28.75
N ILE A 176 -29.36 -22.64 28.26
CA ILE A 176 -30.43 -21.80 28.78
C ILE A 176 -31.72 -22.41 28.25
N ASP A 177 -32.54 -22.95 29.14
CA ASP A 177 -33.86 -23.46 28.79
C ASP A 177 -34.78 -22.28 28.48
N LEU A 178 -35.11 -22.12 27.20
CA LEU A 178 -35.99 -21.05 26.71
C LEU A 178 -37.44 -21.52 26.66
N LEU A 179 -38.40 -20.62 26.90
CA LEU A 179 -39.83 -20.92 26.70
C LEU A 179 -40.12 -21.16 25.21
N ASP A 180 -41.02 -22.11 24.93
CA ASP A 180 -41.57 -22.28 23.59
C ASP A 180 -42.51 -21.11 23.23
N GLN A 181 -42.67 -20.84 21.93
CA GLN A 181 -43.44 -19.72 21.41
C GLN A 181 -44.90 -19.72 21.89
N LYS A 182 -45.48 -20.90 22.14
CA LYS A 182 -46.82 -21.05 22.72
C LYS A 182 -46.88 -20.56 24.18
N GLN A 183 -45.88 -20.92 24.98
CA GLN A 183 -45.80 -20.53 26.38
C GLN A 183 -45.56 -19.04 26.52
N VAL A 184 -44.77 -18.45 25.62
CA VAL A 184 -44.58 -16.99 25.55
C VAL A 184 -45.89 -16.27 25.22
N ASN A 185 -46.67 -16.77 24.26
CA ASN A 185 -47.96 -16.16 23.92
C ASN A 185 -48.98 -16.28 25.06
N GLU A 186 -49.05 -17.41 25.75
CA GLU A 186 -49.89 -17.59 26.94
C GLU A 186 -49.46 -16.67 28.09
N LEU A 187 -48.15 -16.51 28.29
CA LEU A 187 -47.58 -15.59 29.27
C LEU A 187 -47.98 -14.14 28.96
N ILE A 188 -47.87 -13.70 27.70
CA ILE A 188 -48.26 -12.35 27.28
C ILE A 188 -49.77 -12.13 27.43
N GLN A 189 -50.60 -13.12 27.06
CA GLN A 189 -52.05 -13.00 27.20
C GLN A 189 -52.52 -12.93 28.66
N SER A 190 -51.77 -13.56 29.57
CA SER A 190 -52.09 -13.56 31.01
C SER A 190 -51.52 -12.35 31.76
N SER A 191 -50.77 -11.47 31.10
CA SER A 191 -50.02 -10.38 31.71
C SER A 191 -50.26 -9.05 30.99
N GLU A 192 -50.98 -8.13 31.64
CA GLU A 192 -51.27 -6.79 31.09
C GLU A 192 -50.17 -5.75 31.37
N THR A 193 -49.27 -6.00 32.33
CA THR A 193 -48.16 -5.10 32.66
C THR A 193 -46.82 -5.84 32.71
N PRO A 194 -45.68 -5.14 32.53
CA PRO A 194 -44.34 -5.73 32.63
C PRO A 194 -44.09 -6.42 33.97
N GLU A 195 -44.64 -5.87 35.06
CA GLU A 195 -44.53 -6.45 36.41
C GLU A 195 -45.36 -7.73 36.53
N ALA A 196 -46.57 -7.75 35.95
CA ALA A 196 -47.41 -8.94 35.89
C ALA A 196 -46.79 -10.04 35.02
N LEU A 197 -46.04 -9.67 33.97
CA LEU A 197 -45.31 -10.58 33.10
C LEU A 197 -44.16 -11.25 33.84
N ALA A 198 -43.35 -10.47 34.56
CA ALA A 198 -42.28 -11.00 35.41
C ALA A 198 -42.81 -11.94 36.50
N PHE A 199 -43.93 -11.58 37.13
CA PHE A 199 -44.57 -12.39 38.15
C PHE A 199 -45.11 -13.73 37.60
N ASN A 200 -45.79 -13.70 36.46
CA ASN A 200 -46.32 -14.91 35.82
C ASN A 200 -45.19 -15.81 35.28
N LEU A 201 -44.10 -15.22 34.79
CA LEU A 201 -42.89 -15.96 34.39
C LEU A 201 -42.27 -16.69 35.59
N MET A 202 -42.17 -16.02 36.74
CA MET A 202 -41.66 -16.61 37.98
C MET A 202 -42.53 -17.78 38.46
N LYS A 203 -43.86 -17.68 38.29
CA LYS A 203 -44.80 -18.76 38.59
C LYS A 203 -44.63 -19.95 37.63
N LEU A 204 -44.32 -19.69 36.37
CA LEU A 204 -44.13 -20.72 35.34
C LEU A 204 -42.78 -21.44 35.50
N MET A 205 -41.74 -20.73 35.95
CA MET A 205 -40.38 -21.27 36.14
C MET A 205 -39.82 -20.96 37.55
N PRO A 206 -40.33 -21.62 38.61
CA PRO A 206 -39.93 -21.34 39.99
C PRO A 206 -38.48 -21.72 40.34
N GLY A 207 -37.77 -22.42 39.44
CA GLY A 207 -36.38 -22.86 39.62
C GLY A 207 -35.40 -22.33 38.57
N ALA A 208 -35.79 -21.36 37.75
CA ALA A 208 -34.91 -20.79 36.73
C ALA A 208 -33.71 -20.07 37.38
N SER A 209 -32.53 -20.22 36.80
CA SER A 209 -31.39 -19.38 37.17
C SER A 209 -31.65 -17.91 36.77
N GLU A 210 -30.94 -16.97 37.39
CA GLU A 210 -31.03 -15.54 37.03
C GLU A 210 -30.84 -15.31 35.53
N SER A 211 -29.88 -16.00 34.90
CA SER A 211 -29.66 -15.95 33.45
C SER A 211 -30.82 -16.49 32.62
N GLN A 212 -31.45 -17.59 33.06
CA GLN A 212 -32.60 -18.19 32.38
C GLN A 212 -33.85 -17.32 32.52
N PHE A 213 -34.07 -16.74 33.71
CA PHE A 213 -35.17 -15.83 33.95
C PHE A 213 -35.05 -14.57 33.09
N THR A 214 -33.88 -13.94 33.08
CA THR A 214 -33.63 -12.72 32.29
C THR A 214 -33.81 -12.97 30.79
N ALA A 215 -33.24 -14.04 30.25
CA ALA A 215 -33.38 -14.35 28.83
C ALA A 215 -34.84 -14.58 28.41
N ASN A 216 -35.61 -15.28 29.24
CA ASN A 216 -37.02 -15.56 28.98
C ASN A 216 -37.91 -14.32 29.17
N LEU A 217 -37.59 -13.46 30.14
CA LEU A 217 -38.29 -12.19 30.36
C LEU A 217 -38.08 -11.24 29.18
N GLU A 218 -36.84 -11.09 28.72
CA GLU A 218 -36.50 -10.25 27.56
C GLU A 218 -37.20 -10.72 26.29
N MET A 219 -37.21 -12.03 26.05
CA MET A 219 -37.91 -12.62 24.91
C MET A 219 -39.42 -12.35 24.96
N ALA A 220 -40.04 -12.48 26.14
CA ALA A 220 -41.46 -12.23 26.32
C ALA A 220 -41.83 -10.75 26.19
N LEU A 221 -41.00 -9.83 26.70
CA LEU A 221 -41.17 -8.39 26.52
C LEU A 221 -41.05 -7.99 25.05
N TYR A 222 -40.04 -8.51 24.35
CA TYR A 222 -39.88 -8.25 22.92
C TYR A 222 -41.06 -8.77 22.10
N ALA A 223 -41.53 -9.99 22.39
CA ALA A 223 -42.70 -10.55 21.72
C ALA A 223 -43.97 -9.74 22.02
N ALA A 224 -44.15 -9.26 23.26
CA ALA A 224 -45.26 -8.38 23.62
C ALA A 224 -45.22 -7.05 22.85
N ASP A 225 -44.05 -6.42 22.73
CA ASP A 225 -43.87 -5.18 21.97
C ASP A 225 -44.21 -5.38 20.49
N VAL A 226 -43.69 -6.44 19.87
CA VAL A 226 -43.97 -6.77 18.46
C VAL A 226 -45.47 -7.02 18.25
N LEU A 227 -46.12 -7.78 19.15
CA LEU A 227 -47.56 -8.01 19.10
C LEU A 227 -48.35 -6.71 19.28
N GLY A 228 -47.93 -5.81 20.17
CA GLY A 228 -48.53 -4.49 20.36
C GLY A 228 -48.45 -3.62 19.12
N TYR A 229 -47.31 -3.61 18.41
CA TYR A 229 -47.18 -2.89 17.14
C TYR A 229 -48.07 -3.47 16.04
N VAL A 230 -48.18 -4.79 15.95
CA VAL A 230 -49.01 -5.47 14.93
C VAL A 230 -50.50 -5.25 15.20
N THR A 231 -50.95 -5.31 16.45
CA THR A 231 -52.37 -5.06 16.78
C THR A 231 -52.74 -3.59 16.63
N ALA A 232 -51.86 -2.65 17.02
CA ALA A 232 -52.09 -1.22 16.84
C ALA A 232 -52.10 -0.76 15.36
N SER A 233 -51.42 -1.50 14.47
CA SER A 233 -51.39 -1.21 13.03
C SER A 233 -52.52 -1.86 12.23
N GLY A 234 -53.22 -2.85 12.80
CA GLY A 234 -54.36 -3.54 12.19
C GLY A 234 -55.72 -2.86 12.38
N ASP A 235 -55.80 -1.80 13.19
CA ASP A 235 -57.06 -1.13 13.58
C ASP A 235 -57.29 0.21 12.81
N LYS A 236 -56.86 0.25 11.53
CA LYS A 236 -57.13 1.35 10.59
C LYS A 236 -57.85 0.87 9.34
#